data_AF-A0A1M3LK12-F1
#
_entry.id   AF-A0A1M3LK12-F1
#
_cell.length_a   1.000
_cell.length_b   1.000
_cell.length_c   1.000
_cell.angle_alpha   90.00
_cell.angle_beta   90.00
_cell.angle_gamma   90.00
#
_symmetry.space_group_name_H-M   'P 1'
#
loop_
_entity.id
_entity.type
_entity.pdbx_description
1 polymer ?
#
loop_
_entity_poly.entity_id
_entity_poly.type
_entity_poly.pdbx_seq_one_letter_code
_entity_poly.pdbx_strand_id
1 'polypeptide(L)'
;MTAEARSRTAPSRAGGSGRVWTWAGALLLLAFLGVFFLWPVGEILARGIAPDGALDLSGIGEVLARPRTLRIVGLTLAQAALATLACLVLGMPAAFVLYRLRFRGRTALRALAVVPFVLPTVVVGVAFKVLLADTPLDGSWWAIVLALVFFNVSVVTRTVGTAWEELDPAVEDAAADLGARPLRAFWSVTLPRLGPAIASAGIIVFLFCATAFGVVLVLGGARYGTVETEIWRLTSQYLDLRAASALSLVQLCFVVLVLWAAGRVRSRPELRVPDPGRAPRRGDVPVIAVAAAVGALLAVPVLALLLRSFLDRDGWTLEAWAALVGLGSGAGGAAPALAVSPLAALGNSLAFAAAGMLLALAVGLGASILLSRRPASGWGSRLRSGLEGVVMLPLGVSAVTLGFGYLVALDAPPFDLRSSPLLVPIAQALVAAPLVVRTLLPVLRGVDPLLRDAAEDLGASPVRVLWSIDLRLAARPVIAAAGLAFAICLGEFGATTFLSRPATATLPIVIERLAGHPGPGNLVMANAAAVLLAAVVAAALALAELAGARRVSRRG
;
A
#
# COMPACT_ATOMS: atom_id res chain seq x y z
N MET A 1 -7.13 -52.41 33.30
CA MET A 1 -7.99 -51.74 34.31
C MET A 1 -7.20 -50.53 34.80
N THR A 2 -7.57 -49.26 34.64
CA THR A 2 -8.80 -48.59 34.20
C THR A 2 -8.47 -47.12 33.90
N ALA A 3 -9.03 -46.61 32.80
CA ALA A 3 -9.49 -45.24 32.56
C ALA A 3 -8.47 -44.07 32.52
N GLU A 4 -7.86 -43.86 31.34
CA GLU A 4 -7.54 -42.52 30.85
C GLU A 4 -8.86 -41.76 30.63
N ALA A 5 -9.12 -40.77 31.48
CA ALA A 5 -10.22 -39.83 31.32
C ALA A 5 -9.93 -38.91 30.13
N ARG A 6 -10.35 -39.33 28.93
CA ARG A 6 -10.59 -38.41 27.81
C ARG A 6 -11.71 -37.47 28.23
N SER A 7 -11.36 -36.28 28.72
CA SER A 7 -12.29 -35.16 28.84
C SER A 7 -12.73 -34.74 27.44
N ARG A 8 -13.77 -35.42 26.94
CA ARG A 8 -14.62 -34.92 25.87
C ARG A 8 -15.32 -33.68 26.43
N THR A 9 -14.69 -32.52 26.29
CA THR A 9 -15.37 -31.23 26.40
C THR A 9 -16.52 -31.27 25.40
N ALA A 10 -17.76 -31.34 25.90
CA ALA A 10 -18.95 -31.22 25.09
C ALA A 10 -18.85 -29.93 24.25
N PRO A 11 -19.27 -29.94 22.97
CA PRO A 11 -19.35 -28.70 22.22
C PRO A 11 -20.33 -27.79 22.95
N SER A 12 -19.83 -26.69 23.53
CA SER A 12 -20.68 -25.66 24.08
C SER A 12 -21.68 -25.27 22.99
N ARG A 13 -22.97 -25.26 23.32
CA ARG A 13 -24.03 -24.81 22.43
C ARG A 13 -23.84 -23.31 22.22
N ALA A 14 -22.95 -22.93 21.30
CA ALA A 14 -22.72 -21.55 20.91
C ALA A 14 -24.07 -20.92 20.54
N GLY A 15 -24.51 -19.96 21.36
CA GLY A 15 -25.82 -19.32 21.25
C GLY A 15 -26.11 -18.81 19.84
N GLY A 16 -27.32 -19.10 19.34
CA GLY A 16 -27.72 -18.81 17.96
C GLY A 16 -27.61 -17.33 17.56
N SER A 17 -27.70 -16.39 18.51
CA SER A 17 -27.63 -14.95 18.19
C SER A 17 -26.23 -14.50 17.74
N GLY A 18 -25.16 -15.10 18.26
CA GLY A 18 -23.78 -14.79 17.85
C GLY A 18 -23.46 -15.13 16.40
N ARG A 19 -24.14 -16.15 15.86
CA ARG A 19 -23.99 -16.57 14.46
C ARG A 19 -24.71 -15.62 13.50
N VAL A 20 -25.91 -15.14 13.85
CA VAL A 20 -26.70 -14.25 12.98
C VAL A 20 -25.97 -12.94 12.68
N TRP A 21 -25.38 -12.29 13.70
CA TRP A 21 -24.62 -11.05 13.49
C TRP A 21 -23.35 -11.24 12.66
N THR A 22 -22.67 -12.38 12.80
CA THR A 22 -21.51 -12.69 11.95
C THR A 22 -21.90 -12.92 10.49
N TRP A 23 -23.03 -13.57 10.25
CA TRP A 23 -23.53 -13.79 8.89
C TRP A 23 -24.02 -12.48 8.25
N ALA A 24 -24.69 -11.62 9.01
CA ALA A 24 -25.08 -10.29 8.54
C ALA A 24 -23.87 -9.41 8.21
N GLY A 25 -22.83 -9.40 9.06
CA GLY A 25 -21.59 -8.67 8.78
C GLY A 25 -20.81 -9.23 7.59
N ALA A 26 -20.78 -10.56 7.43
CA ALA A 26 -20.19 -11.20 6.27
C ALA A 26 -20.95 -10.86 4.98
N LEU A 27 -22.29 -10.87 5.02
CA LEU A 27 -23.13 -10.52 3.90
C LEU A 27 -22.93 -9.05 3.50
N LEU A 28 -22.86 -8.14 4.46
CA LEU A 28 -22.60 -6.72 4.19
C LEU A 28 -21.22 -6.52 3.54
N LEU A 29 -20.18 -7.18 4.04
CA LEU A 29 -18.84 -7.15 3.46
C LEU A 29 -18.82 -7.69 2.03
N LEU A 30 -19.47 -8.83 1.81
CA LEU A 30 -19.59 -9.45 0.50
C LEU A 30 -20.43 -8.61 -0.46
N ALA A 31 -21.48 -7.95 0.02
CA ALA A 31 -22.28 -7.03 -0.77
C ALA A 31 -21.46 -5.79 -1.16
N PHE A 32 -20.69 -5.22 -0.22
CA PHE A 32 -19.80 -4.09 -0.50
C PHE A 32 -18.74 -4.46 -1.55
N LEU A 33 -18.02 -5.58 -1.37
CA LEU A 33 -17.05 -6.05 -2.36
C LEU A 33 -17.72 -6.48 -3.67
N GLY A 34 -18.92 -7.04 -3.62
CA GLY A 34 -19.69 -7.42 -4.80
C GLY A 34 -20.03 -6.21 -5.66
N VAL A 35 -20.66 -5.20 -5.06
CA VAL A 35 -21.16 -4.00 -5.76
C VAL A 35 -20.03 -3.05 -6.15
N PHE A 36 -19.05 -2.83 -5.28
CA PHE A 36 -18.05 -1.79 -5.48
C PHE A 36 -16.72 -2.33 -5.99
N PHE A 37 -16.50 -3.64 -6.06
CA PHE A 37 -15.25 -4.20 -6.59
C PHE A 37 -15.47 -5.24 -7.69
N LEU A 38 -16.21 -6.31 -7.40
CA LEU A 38 -16.42 -7.39 -8.37
C LEU A 38 -17.25 -6.95 -9.57
N TRP A 39 -18.31 -6.16 -9.35
CA TRP A 39 -19.16 -5.66 -10.43
C TRP A 39 -18.42 -4.71 -11.39
N PRO A 40 -17.71 -3.65 -10.93
CA PRO A 40 -16.98 -2.76 -11.82
C PRO A 40 -15.83 -3.42 -12.58
N VAL A 41 -15.10 -4.32 -11.91
CA VAL A 41 -14.06 -5.12 -12.58
C VAL A 41 -14.70 -6.06 -13.60
N GLY A 42 -15.79 -6.75 -13.24
CA GLY A 42 -16.51 -7.66 -14.13
C GLY A 42 -17.04 -6.97 -15.38
N GLU A 43 -17.59 -5.77 -15.24
CA GLU A 43 -18.12 -4.98 -16.35
C GLU A 43 -17.01 -4.56 -17.35
N ILE A 44 -15.84 -4.13 -16.85
CA ILE A 44 -14.69 -3.86 -17.73
C ILE A 44 -14.30 -5.11 -18.53
N LEU A 45 -14.21 -6.24 -17.83
CA LEU A 45 -13.83 -7.50 -18.48
C LEU A 45 -14.88 -7.94 -19.50
N ALA A 46 -16.17 -7.76 -19.19
CA ALA A 46 -17.28 -8.05 -20.09
C ALA A 46 -17.20 -7.21 -21.37
N ARG A 47 -16.93 -5.91 -21.28
CA ARG A 47 -16.76 -5.05 -22.46
C ARG A 47 -15.55 -5.40 -23.32
N GLY A 48 -14.52 -6.02 -22.73
CA GLY A 48 -13.36 -6.51 -23.47
C GLY A 48 -13.58 -7.84 -24.19
N ILE A 49 -14.34 -8.74 -23.57
CA ILE A 49 -14.59 -10.10 -24.07
C ILE A 49 -15.82 -10.15 -24.99
N ALA A 50 -16.82 -9.30 -24.75
CA ALA A 50 -18.07 -9.27 -25.48
C ALA A 50 -18.58 -7.84 -25.73
N PRO A 51 -17.89 -7.04 -26.57
CA PRO A 51 -18.23 -5.64 -26.81
C PRO A 51 -19.66 -5.43 -27.32
N ASP A 52 -20.18 -6.36 -28.14
CA ASP A 52 -21.55 -6.33 -28.69
C ASP A 52 -22.48 -7.38 -28.06
N GLY A 53 -22.10 -7.94 -26.90
CA GLY A 53 -22.83 -9.02 -26.22
C GLY A 53 -22.58 -10.44 -26.79
N ALA A 54 -21.89 -10.55 -27.93
CA ALA A 54 -21.33 -11.81 -28.43
C ALA A 54 -19.88 -11.98 -27.97
N LEU A 55 -19.48 -13.20 -27.61
CA LEU A 55 -18.10 -13.51 -27.24
C LEU A 55 -17.17 -13.28 -28.44
N ASP A 56 -16.30 -12.27 -28.32
CA ASP A 56 -15.30 -11.93 -29.32
C ASP A 56 -13.89 -11.85 -28.70
N LEU A 57 -13.25 -13.02 -28.59
CA LEU A 57 -11.90 -13.18 -28.08
C LEU A 57 -10.81 -12.73 -29.06
N SER A 58 -11.16 -12.47 -30.33
CA SER A 58 -10.18 -12.11 -31.37
C SER A 58 -9.44 -10.82 -31.02
N GLY A 59 -10.16 -9.81 -30.52
CA GLY A 59 -9.56 -8.52 -30.17
C GLY A 59 -8.64 -8.56 -28.96
N ILE A 60 -8.80 -9.52 -28.05
CA ILE A 60 -7.81 -9.70 -26.97
C ILE A 60 -6.49 -10.18 -27.59
N GLY A 61 -6.54 -11.19 -28.48
CA GLY A 61 -5.38 -11.68 -29.20
C GLY A 61 -4.70 -10.58 -30.03
N GLU A 62 -5.48 -9.80 -30.77
CA GLU A 62 -4.97 -8.69 -31.58
C GLU A 62 -4.30 -7.61 -30.72
N VAL A 63 -4.93 -7.18 -29.61
CA VAL A 63 -4.37 -6.17 -28.70
C VAL A 63 -3.07 -6.64 -28.08
N LEU A 64 -2.99 -7.92 -27.69
CA LEU A 64 -1.79 -8.50 -27.09
C LEU A 64 -0.66 -8.70 -28.10
N ALA A 65 -1.00 -8.93 -29.38
CA ALA A 65 -0.02 -9.03 -30.46
C ALA A 65 0.55 -7.66 -30.89
N ARG A 66 -0.07 -6.53 -30.49
CA ARG A 66 0.43 -5.20 -30.85
C ARG A 66 1.87 -4.99 -30.34
N PRO A 67 2.82 -4.52 -31.16
CA PRO A 67 4.21 -4.27 -30.74
C PRO A 67 4.32 -3.33 -29.53
N ARG A 68 3.42 -2.34 -29.44
CA ARG A 68 3.33 -1.42 -28.31
C ARG A 68 2.96 -2.15 -27.01
N THR A 69 1.98 -3.04 -27.04
CA THR A 69 1.54 -3.83 -25.88
C THR A 69 2.67 -4.71 -25.36
N LEU A 70 3.33 -5.48 -26.25
CA LEU A 70 4.45 -6.34 -25.88
C LEU A 70 5.61 -5.55 -25.28
N ARG A 71 5.94 -4.39 -25.87
CA ARG A 71 6.97 -3.49 -25.32
C ARG A 71 6.61 -3.00 -23.92
N ILE A 72 5.35 -2.63 -23.68
CA ILE A 72 4.90 -2.09 -22.39
C ILE A 72 4.88 -3.17 -21.31
N VAL A 73 4.39 -4.37 -21.64
CA VAL A 73 4.45 -5.53 -20.74
C VAL A 73 5.91 -5.84 -20.41
N GLY A 74 6.79 -5.88 -21.41
CA GLY A 74 8.23 -6.09 -21.22
C GLY A 74 8.88 -5.03 -20.33
N LEU A 75 8.60 -3.74 -20.57
CA LEU A 75 9.11 -2.64 -19.74
C LEU A 75 8.57 -2.70 -18.30
N THR A 76 7.32 -3.10 -18.11
CA THR A 76 6.70 -3.26 -16.78
C THR A 76 7.37 -4.39 -16.01
N LEU A 77 7.57 -5.55 -16.63
CA LEU A 77 8.24 -6.68 -16.00
C LEU A 77 9.72 -6.39 -15.73
N ALA A 78 10.42 -5.78 -16.68
CA ALA A 78 11.84 -5.45 -16.56
C ALA A 78 12.08 -4.45 -15.42
N GLN A 79 11.30 -3.37 -15.35
CA GLN A 79 11.48 -2.37 -14.29
C GLN A 79 11.09 -2.92 -12.91
N ALA A 80 10.02 -3.74 -12.85
CA ALA A 80 9.58 -4.34 -11.60
C ALA A 80 10.62 -5.34 -11.06
N ALA A 81 11.16 -6.21 -11.92
CA ALA A 81 12.20 -7.16 -11.56
C ALA A 81 13.48 -6.45 -11.11
N LEU A 82 13.93 -5.45 -11.86
CA LEU A 82 15.14 -4.70 -11.55
C LEU A 82 15.01 -3.90 -10.26
N ALA A 83 13.90 -3.16 -10.08
CA ALA A 83 13.64 -2.42 -8.85
C ALA A 83 13.52 -3.36 -7.63
N THR A 84 12.90 -4.53 -7.79
CA THR A 84 12.81 -5.54 -6.72
C THR A 84 14.18 -6.08 -6.34
N LEU A 85 14.99 -6.45 -7.33
CA LEU A 85 16.35 -6.92 -7.08
C LEU A 85 17.19 -5.85 -6.37
N ALA A 86 17.13 -4.60 -6.83
CA ALA A 86 17.80 -3.48 -6.18
C ALA A 86 17.29 -3.25 -4.74
N CYS A 87 15.98 -3.34 -4.50
CA CYS A 87 15.41 -3.26 -3.15
C CYS A 87 15.88 -4.39 -2.24
N LEU A 88 16.02 -5.61 -2.75
CA LEU A 88 16.53 -6.74 -1.98
C LEU A 88 18.01 -6.53 -1.64
N VAL A 89 18.84 -6.17 -2.63
CA VAL A 89 20.28 -5.95 -2.45
C VAL A 89 20.56 -4.80 -1.48
N LEU A 90 19.82 -3.69 -1.57
CA LEU A 90 20.01 -2.51 -0.73
C LEU A 90 19.30 -2.64 0.63
N GLY A 91 18.12 -3.27 0.65
CA GLY A 91 17.29 -3.42 1.84
C GLY A 91 17.83 -4.45 2.83
N MET A 92 18.59 -5.46 2.37
CA MET A 92 19.21 -6.46 3.26
C MET A 92 20.27 -5.85 4.21
N PRO A 93 21.26 -5.07 3.72
CA PRO A 93 22.17 -4.31 4.58
C PRO A 93 21.46 -3.34 5.53
N ALA A 94 20.46 -2.60 5.03
CA ALA A 94 19.68 -1.69 5.85
C ALA A 94 18.89 -2.44 6.95
N ALA A 95 18.32 -3.60 6.62
CA ALA A 95 17.66 -4.48 7.58
C ALA A 95 18.62 -4.95 8.67
N PHE A 96 19.81 -5.41 8.29
CA PHE A 96 20.83 -5.82 9.26
C PHE A 96 21.20 -4.69 10.22
N VAL A 97 21.51 -3.50 9.70
CA VAL A 97 21.90 -2.35 10.53
C VAL A 97 20.75 -1.93 11.45
N LEU A 98 19.54 -1.78 10.92
CA LEU A 98 18.41 -1.29 11.72
C LEU A 98 17.84 -2.34 12.69
N TYR A 99 17.97 -3.64 12.40
CA TYR A 99 17.34 -4.70 13.17
C TYR A 99 18.28 -5.56 14.01
N ARG A 100 19.53 -5.77 13.59
CA ARG A 100 20.51 -6.57 14.35
C ARG A 100 21.48 -5.72 15.17
N LEU A 101 21.72 -4.46 14.80
CA LEU A 101 22.62 -3.57 15.54
C LEU A 101 21.87 -2.72 16.58
N ARG A 102 22.57 -2.39 17.68
CA ARG A 102 22.13 -1.47 18.74
C ARG A 102 22.97 -0.21 18.69
N PHE A 103 22.33 0.93 18.45
CA PHE A 103 22.96 2.26 18.49
C PHE A 103 21.92 3.33 18.81
N ARG A 104 22.39 4.51 19.23
CA ARG A 104 21.53 5.65 19.58
C ARG A 104 20.83 6.17 18.31
N GLY A 105 19.51 6.34 18.36
CA GLY A 105 18.73 6.81 17.21
C GLY A 105 18.17 5.72 16.29
N ARG A 106 18.40 4.43 16.57
CA ARG A 106 17.86 3.29 15.81
C ARG A 106 16.35 3.39 15.55
N THR A 107 15.58 3.74 16.59
CA THR A 107 14.12 3.89 16.48
C THR A 107 13.71 5.01 15.53
N ALA A 108 14.42 6.15 15.58
CA ALA A 108 14.16 7.28 14.67
C ALA A 108 14.48 6.90 13.22
N LEU A 109 15.59 6.20 12.97
CA LEU A 109 15.93 5.72 11.63
C LEU A 109 14.93 4.66 11.11
N ARG A 110 14.46 3.75 11.97
CA ARG A 110 13.38 2.81 11.61
C ARG A 110 12.10 3.56 11.21
N ALA A 111 11.74 4.62 11.94
CA ALA A 111 10.58 5.45 11.62
C ALA A 111 10.76 6.22 10.30
N LEU A 112 11.92 6.86 10.11
CA LEU A 112 12.28 7.56 8.87
C LEU A 112 12.27 6.64 7.65
N ALA A 113 12.71 5.39 7.80
CA ALA A 113 12.70 4.40 6.72
C ALA A 113 11.28 4.07 6.23
N VAL A 114 10.23 4.31 7.02
CA VAL A 114 8.83 4.08 6.63
C VAL A 114 8.26 5.24 5.82
N VAL A 115 8.77 6.46 5.99
CA VAL A 115 8.22 7.69 5.36
C VAL A 115 8.07 7.58 3.84
N PRO A 116 9.08 7.13 3.06
CA PRO A 116 8.99 7.04 1.60
C PRO A 116 7.81 6.21 1.10
N PHE A 117 7.48 5.12 1.81
CA PHE A 117 6.40 4.21 1.43
C PHE A 117 5.01 4.84 1.55
N VAL A 118 4.89 5.86 2.42
CA VAL A 118 3.62 6.51 2.68
C VAL A 118 3.48 7.82 1.90
N LEU A 119 4.56 8.32 1.30
CA LEU A 119 4.48 9.49 0.43
C LEU A 119 3.59 9.16 -0.80
N PRO A 120 2.68 10.07 -1.18
CA PRO A 120 1.89 9.89 -2.39
C PRO A 120 2.76 9.71 -3.62
N THR A 121 2.38 8.79 -4.52
CA THR A 121 3.21 8.45 -5.70
C THR A 121 3.48 9.65 -6.62
N VAL A 122 2.53 10.58 -6.74
CA VAL A 122 2.71 11.84 -7.48
C VAL A 122 3.76 12.74 -6.81
N VAL A 123 3.78 12.82 -5.48
CA VAL A 123 4.78 13.59 -4.72
C VAL A 123 6.17 13.03 -4.99
N VAL A 124 6.32 11.71 -4.98
CA VAL A 124 7.59 11.04 -5.32
C VAL A 124 7.99 11.32 -6.77
N GLY A 125 7.05 11.25 -7.70
CA GLY A 125 7.28 11.59 -9.10
C GLY A 125 7.82 13.03 -9.27
N VAL A 126 7.19 14.01 -8.61
CA VAL A 126 7.65 15.41 -8.64
C VAL A 126 9.01 15.57 -7.95
N ALA A 127 9.23 14.92 -6.81
CA ALA A 127 10.51 14.96 -6.10
C ALA A 127 11.68 14.50 -6.99
N PHE A 128 11.50 13.38 -7.69
CA PHE A 128 12.50 12.86 -8.62
C PHE A 128 12.63 13.71 -9.88
N LYS A 129 11.52 14.23 -10.42
CA LYS A 129 11.53 15.13 -11.60
C LYS A 129 12.39 16.36 -11.33
N VAL A 130 12.27 16.94 -10.14
CA VAL A 130 13.02 18.13 -9.75
C VAL A 130 14.45 17.83 -9.32
N LEU A 131 14.67 16.68 -8.65
CA LEU A 131 16.02 16.24 -8.27
C LEU A 131 16.89 15.95 -9.49
N LEU A 132 16.30 15.32 -10.50
CA LEU A 132 16.99 14.87 -11.70
C LEU A 132 16.92 15.89 -12.85
N ALA A 133 16.24 17.02 -12.66
CA ALA A 133 16.19 18.11 -13.63
C ALA A 133 17.61 18.49 -14.07
N ASP A 134 17.78 18.70 -15.37
CA ASP A 134 19.06 19.06 -16.01
C ASP A 134 20.17 17.99 -15.90
N THR A 135 19.83 16.77 -15.47
CA THR A 135 20.75 15.63 -15.47
C THR A 135 20.46 14.68 -16.64
N PRO A 136 21.43 13.82 -17.06
CA PRO A 136 21.17 12.79 -18.08
C PRO A 136 20.11 11.76 -17.69
N LEU A 137 19.70 11.74 -16.41
CA LEU A 137 18.67 10.85 -15.89
C LEU A 137 17.27 11.43 -16.05
N ASP A 138 17.10 12.73 -16.37
CA ASP A 138 15.78 13.34 -16.58
C ASP A 138 15.02 12.64 -17.72
N GLY A 139 13.77 12.28 -17.46
CA GLY A 139 12.92 11.52 -18.40
C GLY A 139 13.47 10.14 -18.81
N SER A 140 14.46 9.59 -18.10
CA SER A 140 15.05 8.29 -18.40
C SER A 140 14.30 7.14 -17.72
N TRP A 141 14.43 5.92 -18.27
CA TRP A 141 13.92 4.71 -17.63
C TRP A 141 14.53 4.47 -16.23
N TRP A 142 15.79 4.87 -16.04
CA TRP A 142 16.49 4.76 -14.77
C TRP A 142 15.92 5.66 -13.68
N ALA A 143 15.40 6.84 -14.02
CA ALA A 143 14.68 7.69 -13.05
C ALA A 143 13.48 6.97 -12.45
N ILE A 144 12.72 6.24 -13.28
CA ILE A 144 11.58 5.44 -12.83
C ILE A 144 12.06 4.34 -11.88
N VAL A 145 13.09 3.58 -12.26
CA VAL A 145 13.64 2.51 -11.41
C VAL A 145 14.13 3.05 -10.07
N LEU A 146 14.86 4.17 -10.05
CA LEU A 146 15.33 4.80 -8.82
C LEU A 146 14.18 5.23 -7.91
N ALA A 147 13.11 5.81 -8.48
CA ALA A 147 11.93 6.19 -7.73
C ALA A 147 11.16 4.98 -7.17
N LEU A 148 11.10 3.87 -7.93
CA LEU A 148 10.52 2.61 -7.46
C LEU A 148 11.35 1.98 -6.33
N VAL A 149 12.68 2.07 -6.40
CA VAL A 149 13.58 1.60 -5.33
C VAL A 149 13.41 2.45 -4.07
N PHE A 150 13.38 3.77 -4.22
CA PHE A 150 13.11 4.71 -3.12
C PHE A 150 11.81 4.35 -2.38
N PHE A 151 10.75 4.06 -3.11
CA PHE A 151 9.45 3.73 -2.53
C PHE A 151 9.46 2.40 -1.77
N ASN A 152 10.11 1.38 -2.33
CA ASN A 152 9.95 -0.01 -1.91
C ASN A 152 11.08 -0.60 -1.05
N VAL A 153 12.25 0.02 -0.97
CA VAL A 153 13.38 -0.48 -0.16
C VAL A 153 13.03 -0.59 1.32
N SER A 154 12.13 0.28 1.79
CA SER A 154 11.55 0.28 3.14
C SER A 154 10.78 -1.00 3.47
N VAL A 155 10.06 -1.56 2.48
CA VAL A 155 9.27 -2.78 2.62
C VAL A 155 10.18 -3.97 2.89
N VAL A 156 11.29 -4.08 2.14
CA VAL A 156 12.31 -5.12 2.36
C VAL A 156 12.97 -4.93 3.72
N THR A 157 13.45 -3.72 3.99
CA THR A 157 14.15 -3.37 5.23
C THR A 157 13.35 -3.74 6.46
N ARG A 158 12.05 -3.43 6.45
CA ARG A 158 11.13 -3.74 7.55
C ARG A 158 10.78 -5.23 7.60
N THR A 159 10.36 -5.83 6.49
CA THR A 159 9.86 -7.22 6.46
C THR A 159 10.96 -8.21 6.81
N VAL A 160 12.11 -8.09 6.14
CA VAL A 160 13.27 -8.95 6.42
C VAL A 160 13.84 -8.59 7.79
N GLY A 161 13.96 -7.30 8.12
CA GLY A 161 14.48 -6.86 9.42
C GLY A 161 13.70 -7.44 10.60
N THR A 162 12.36 -7.43 10.54
CA THR A 162 11.52 -8.04 11.58
C THR A 162 11.72 -9.55 11.68
N ALA A 163 11.84 -10.25 10.55
CA ALA A 163 12.12 -11.69 10.56
C ALA A 163 13.51 -11.98 11.12
N TRP A 164 14.49 -11.12 10.84
CA TRP A 164 15.87 -11.25 11.30
C TRP A 164 16.03 -10.97 12.80
N GLU A 165 15.21 -10.09 13.37
CA GLU A 165 15.13 -9.82 14.82
C GLU A 165 14.49 -11.00 15.59
N GLU A 166 13.70 -11.85 14.90
CA GLU A 166 13.10 -13.06 15.49
C GLU A 166 14.02 -14.31 15.43
N LEU A 167 15.12 -14.28 14.66
CA LEU A 167 16.04 -15.43 14.55
C LEU A 167 16.94 -15.55 15.78
N ASP A 168 16.91 -16.74 16.41
CA ASP A 168 17.79 -17.10 17.52
C ASP A 168 19.29 -16.97 17.16
N PRO A 169 20.04 -16.07 17.83
CA PRO A 169 21.47 -15.90 17.63
C PRO A 169 22.30 -17.16 17.94
N ALA A 170 21.82 -18.04 18.82
CA ALA A 170 22.57 -19.22 19.25
C ALA A 170 22.95 -20.14 18.08
N VAL A 171 22.13 -20.18 17.03
CA VAL A 171 22.41 -20.98 15.82
C VAL A 171 23.55 -20.37 14.99
N GLU A 172 23.66 -19.04 14.96
CA GLU A 172 24.75 -18.32 14.30
C GLU A 172 26.06 -18.45 15.10
N ASP A 173 25.98 -18.38 16.43
CA ASP A 173 27.11 -18.58 17.35
C ASP A 173 27.63 -20.02 17.28
N ALA A 174 26.75 -21.03 17.27
CA ALA A 174 27.15 -22.44 17.10
C ALA A 174 27.86 -22.69 15.76
N ALA A 175 27.45 -22.02 14.69
CA ALA A 175 28.15 -22.10 13.40
C ALA A 175 29.55 -21.47 13.49
N ALA A 176 29.69 -20.35 14.20
CA ALA A 176 30.98 -19.69 14.44
C ALA A 176 31.93 -20.58 15.28
N ASP A 177 31.41 -21.27 16.30
CA ASP A 177 32.17 -22.22 17.14
C ASP A 177 32.67 -23.42 16.32
N LEU A 178 31.92 -23.85 15.30
CA LEU A 178 32.34 -24.85 14.31
C LEU A 178 33.31 -24.31 13.25
N GLY A 179 33.81 -23.07 13.41
CA GLY A 179 34.80 -22.44 12.53
C GLY A 179 34.20 -21.72 11.32
N ALA A 180 32.88 -21.52 11.25
CA ALA A 180 32.29 -20.72 10.18
C ALA A 180 32.64 -19.23 10.35
N ARG A 181 33.34 -18.67 9.37
CA ARG A 181 33.55 -17.21 9.27
C ARG A 181 32.19 -16.50 9.12
N PRO A 182 32.05 -15.22 9.53
CA PRO A 182 30.77 -14.49 9.50
C PRO A 182 30.05 -14.55 8.15
N LEU A 183 30.81 -14.42 7.05
CA LEU A 183 30.23 -14.52 5.70
C LEU A 183 29.72 -15.94 5.39
N ARG A 184 30.45 -16.98 5.81
CA ARG A 184 30.01 -18.37 5.63
C ARG A 184 28.77 -18.65 6.46
N ALA A 185 28.75 -18.25 7.74
CA ALA A 185 27.59 -18.38 8.61
C ALA A 185 26.35 -17.66 8.03
N PHE A 186 26.54 -16.46 7.47
CA PHE A 186 25.47 -15.73 6.78
C PHE A 186 24.88 -16.54 5.61
N TRP A 187 25.71 -17.05 4.70
CA TRP A 187 25.22 -17.77 3.51
C TRP A 187 24.66 -19.17 3.84
N SER A 188 25.21 -19.87 4.83
CA SER A 188 24.82 -21.25 5.14
C SER A 188 23.73 -21.40 6.19
N VAL A 189 23.57 -20.41 7.09
CA VAL A 189 22.63 -20.47 8.22
C VAL A 189 21.59 -19.36 8.13
N THR A 190 22.04 -18.10 8.10
CA THR A 190 21.15 -16.94 8.22
C THR A 190 20.30 -16.74 6.96
N LEU A 191 20.90 -16.75 5.77
CA LEU A 191 20.22 -16.49 4.52
C LEU A 191 19.16 -17.54 4.17
N PRO A 192 19.39 -18.86 4.32
CA PRO A 192 18.35 -19.88 4.10
C PRO A 192 17.15 -19.72 5.04
N ARG A 193 17.39 -19.36 6.31
CA ARG A 193 16.33 -19.09 7.30
C ARG A 193 15.55 -17.81 6.99
N LEU A 194 16.22 -16.79 6.46
CA LEU A 194 15.57 -15.57 5.96
C LEU A 194 14.89 -15.75 4.60
N GLY A 195 15.21 -16.81 3.85
CA GLY A 195 14.72 -17.09 2.49
C GLY A 195 13.22 -16.86 2.30
N PRO A 196 12.35 -17.38 3.18
CA PRO A 196 10.90 -17.15 3.08
C PRO A 196 10.48 -15.69 3.29
N ALA A 197 11.15 -14.97 4.21
CA ALA A 197 10.89 -13.55 4.44
C ALA A 197 11.37 -12.69 3.26
N ILE A 198 12.55 -13.00 2.70
CA ILE A 198 13.12 -12.37 1.51
C ILE A 198 12.22 -12.58 0.30
N ALA A 199 11.78 -13.81 0.06
CA ALA A 199 10.90 -14.13 -1.06
C ALA A 199 9.51 -13.50 -0.89
N SER A 200 8.95 -13.49 0.34
CA SER A 200 7.70 -12.78 0.63
C SER A 200 7.82 -11.26 0.38
N ALA A 201 8.90 -10.63 0.86
CA ALA A 201 9.17 -9.21 0.61
C ALA A 201 9.37 -8.92 -0.88
N GLY A 202 10.15 -9.76 -1.58
CA GLY A 202 10.41 -9.65 -3.01
C GLY A 202 9.15 -9.75 -3.85
N ILE A 203 8.25 -10.70 -3.56
CA ILE A 203 6.98 -10.84 -4.28
C ILE A 203 6.08 -9.61 -4.08
N ILE A 204 6.02 -9.07 -2.85
CA ILE A 204 5.23 -7.87 -2.55
C ILE A 204 5.80 -6.63 -3.25
N VAL A 205 7.12 -6.45 -3.18
CA VAL A 205 7.80 -5.31 -3.85
C VAL A 205 7.65 -5.42 -5.37
N PHE A 206 7.77 -6.61 -5.93
CA PHE A 206 7.54 -6.84 -7.35
C PHE A 206 6.12 -6.47 -7.77
N LEU A 207 5.12 -6.85 -6.97
CA LEU A 207 3.73 -6.46 -7.20
C LEU A 207 3.59 -4.93 -7.20
N PHE A 208 4.10 -4.23 -6.18
CA PHE A 208 4.03 -2.77 -6.08
C PHE A 208 4.75 -2.05 -7.22
N CYS A 209 5.90 -2.57 -7.68
CA CYS A 209 6.60 -1.99 -8.82
C CYS A 209 5.86 -2.25 -10.14
N ALA A 210 5.23 -3.41 -10.31
CA ALA A 210 4.49 -3.77 -11.52
C ALA A 210 3.16 -3.00 -11.64
N THR A 211 2.54 -2.64 -10.52
CA THR A 211 1.30 -1.85 -10.45
C THR A 211 1.54 -0.36 -10.15
N ALA A 212 2.78 0.12 -10.37
CA ALA A 212 3.10 1.52 -10.15
C ALA A 212 2.51 2.41 -11.26
N PHE A 213 1.59 3.28 -10.87
CA PHE A 213 0.92 4.21 -11.78
C PHE A 213 1.46 5.65 -11.66
N GLY A 214 1.24 6.32 -10.52
CA GLY A 214 1.44 7.78 -10.41
C GLY A 214 2.89 8.23 -10.62
N VAL A 215 3.87 7.48 -10.11
CA VAL A 215 5.30 7.81 -10.31
C VAL A 215 5.72 7.67 -11.77
N VAL A 216 5.16 6.67 -12.48
CA VAL A 216 5.46 6.39 -13.89
C VAL A 216 4.76 7.39 -14.79
N LEU A 217 3.54 7.81 -14.45
CA LEU A 217 2.84 8.86 -15.17
C LEU A 217 3.63 10.18 -15.15
N VAL A 218 4.18 10.55 -13.99
CA VAL A 218 4.92 11.80 -13.81
C VAL A 218 6.33 11.76 -14.43
N LEU A 219 7.08 10.65 -14.28
CA LEU A 219 8.48 10.53 -14.74
C LEU A 219 8.64 9.94 -16.14
N GLY A 220 7.75 9.04 -16.56
CA GLY A 220 7.90 8.28 -17.80
C GLY A 220 7.55 9.05 -19.07
N GLY A 221 6.75 10.12 -18.93
CA GLY A 221 6.31 10.96 -20.03
C GLY A 221 5.68 10.14 -21.17
N ALA A 222 5.93 10.56 -22.41
CA ALA A 222 5.41 9.85 -23.60
C ALA A 222 6.26 8.63 -24.02
N ARG A 223 7.48 8.48 -23.48
CA ARG A 223 8.49 7.53 -23.98
C ARG A 223 8.50 6.20 -23.22
N TYR A 224 8.31 6.26 -21.91
CA TYR A 224 8.35 5.09 -21.02
C TYR A 224 7.00 4.96 -20.31
N GLY A 225 6.30 3.86 -20.57
CA GLY A 225 5.01 3.55 -19.95
C GLY A 225 5.00 2.14 -19.38
N THR A 226 4.10 1.92 -18.43
CA THR A 226 3.72 0.62 -17.87
C THR A 226 2.33 0.22 -18.33
N VAL A 227 1.96 -1.03 -18.07
CA VAL A 227 0.59 -1.54 -18.30
C VAL A 227 -0.44 -0.59 -17.66
N GLU A 228 -0.17 -0.13 -16.44
CA GLU A 228 -1.00 0.85 -15.72
C GLU A 228 -1.21 2.16 -16.48
N THR A 229 -0.11 2.81 -16.89
CA THR A 229 -0.20 4.06 -17.64
C THR A 229 -0.79 3.87 -19.04
N GLU A 230 -0.68 2.66 -19.62
CA GLU A 230 -1.28 2.34 -20.92
C GLU A 230 -2.79 2.17 -20.81
N ILE A 231 -3.27 1.46 -19.78
CA ILE A 231 -4.71 1.34 -19.48
C ILE A 231 -5.29 2.75 -19.31
N TRP A 232 -4.61 3.60 -18.54
CA TRP A 232 -5.01 5.00 -18.39
C TRP A 232 -5.04 5.73 -19.73
N ARG A 233 -4.01 5.61 -20.56
CA ARG A 233 -3.94 6.33 -21.85
C ARG A 233 -5.02 5.88 -22.83
N LEU A 234 -5.20 4.56 -22.97
CA LEU A 234 -6.22 3.98 -23.84
C LEU A 234 -7.61 4.40 -23.40
N THR A 235 -7.83 4.52 -22.09
CA THR A 235 -9.11 4.94 -21.53
C THR A 235 -9.33 6.44 -21.65
N SER A 236 -8.41 7.27 -21.15
CA SER A 236 -8.61 8.72 -21.00
C SER A 236 -8.30 9.53 -22.26
N GLN A 237 -7.38 9.07 -23.11
CA GLN A 237 -6.95 9.81 -24.30
C GLN A 237 -7.51 9.24 -25.59
N TYR A 238 -7.58 7.91 -25.72
CA TYR A 238 -8.00 7.24 -26.96
C TYR A 238 -9.42 6.68 -26.92
N LEU A 239 -10.04 6.56 -25.74
CA LEU A 239 -11.33 5.89 -25.54
C LEU A 239 -11.39 4.47 -26.14
N ASP A 240 -10.25 3.79 -26.29
CA ASP A 240 -10.15 2.39 -26.78
C ASP A 240 -10.42 1.43 -25.63
N LEU A 241 -11.71 1.27 -25.31
CA LEU A 241 -12.18 0.47 -24.18
C LEU A 241 -11.85 -1.01 -24.34
N ARG A 242 -11.78 -1.48 -25.59
CA ARG A 242 -11.45 -2.87 -25.92
C ARG A 242 -9.99 -3.17 -25.59
N ALA A 243 -9.07 -2.29 -25.95
CA ALA A 243 -7.67 -2.49 -25.59
C ALA A 243 -7.40 -2.29 -24.09
N ALA A 244 -8.06 -1.31 -23.45
CA ALA A 244 -7.92 -1.06 -22.02
C ALA A 244 -8.41 -2.23 -21.15
N SER A 245 -9.52 -2.86 -21.54
CA SER A 245 -10.07 -4.04 -20.86
C SER A 245 -9.19 -5.28 -21.06
N ALA A 246 -8.64 -5.50 -22.26
CA ALA A 246 -7.70 -6.59 -22.52
C ALA A 246 -6.43 -6.49 -21.64
N LEU A 247 -5.84 -5.29 -21.53
CA LEU A 247 -4.71 -5.04 -20.63
C LEU A 247 -5.09 -5.19 -19.15
N SER A 248 -6.28 -4.72 -18.75
CA SER A 248 -6.78 -4.89 -17.39
C SER A 248 -6.97 -6.36 -17.02
N LEU A 249 -7.42 -7.20 -17.96
CA LEU A 249 -7.53 -8.65 -17.77
C LEU A 249 -6.17 -9.29 -17.56
N VAL A 250 -5.20 -8.98 -18.42
CA VAL A 250 -3.82 -9.49 -18.28
C VAL A 250 -3.23 -9.08 -16.93
N GLN A 251 -3.42 -7.83 -16.54
CA GLN A 251 -2.95 -7.34 -15.26
C GLN A 251 -3.63 -8.06 -14.08
N LEU A 252 -4.95 -8.25 -14.13
CA LEU A 252 -5.68 -8.98 -13.09
C LEU A 252 -5.18 -10.43 -12.96
N CYS A 253 -5.00 -11.13 -14.08
CA CYS A 253 -4.45 -12.49 -14.09
C CYS A 253 -3.04 -12.53 -13.49
N PHE A 254 -2.19 -11.57 -13.86
CA PHE A 254 -0.84 -11.44 -13.32
C PHE A 254 -0.86 -11.22 -11.80
N VAL A 255 -1.71 -10.31 -11.31
CA VAL A 255 -1.88 -10.02 -9.89
C VAL A 255 -2.32 -11.26 -9.12
N VAL A 256 -3.33 -11.97 -9.61
CA VAL A 256 -3.83 -13.22 -8.99
C VAL A 256 -2.71 -14.26 -8.92
N LEU A 257 -1.93 -14.41 -9.99
CA LEU A 257 -0.78 -15.33 -10.03
C LEU A 257 0.29 -14.95 -9.00
N VAL A 258 0.63 -13.67 -8.88
CA VAL A 258 1.63 -13.16 -7.94
C VAL A 258 1.14 -13.32 -6.49
N LEU A 259 -0.13 -13.01 -6.19
CA LEU A 259 -0.72 -13.20 -4.86
C LEU A 259 -0.81 -14.68 -4.47
N TRP A 260 -1.11 -15.55 -5.43
CA TRP A 260 -1.09 -17.00 -5.23
C TRP A 260 0.32 -17.52 -4.94
N ALA A 261 1.33 -17.03 -5.66
CA ALA A 261 2.73 -17.32 -5.37
C ALA A 261 3.14 -16.82 -3.97
N ALA A 262 2.73 -15.61 -3.59
CA ALA A 262 2.94 -15.07 -2.23
C ALA A 262 2.29 -15.94 -1.14
N GLY A 263 1.14 -16.56 -1.45
CA GLY A 263 0.46 -17.50 -0.57
C GLY A 263 1.28 -18.77 -0.28
N ARG A 264 2.06 -19.23 -1.24
CA ARG A 264 2.87 -20.47 -1.15
C ARG A 264 4.14 -20.32 -0.33
N VAL A 265 4.70 -19.12 -0.30
CA VAL A 265 5.99 -18.83 0.33
C VAL A 265 5.86 -18.51 1.83
N ARG A 266 4.63 -18.44 2.36
CA ARG A 266 4.39 -18.15 3.78
C ARG A 266 4.91 -19.29 4.68
N SER A 267 5.98 -19.00 5.40
CA SER A 267 6.51 -19.86 6.46
C SER A 267 5.59 -19.95 7.66
N ARG A 268 5.70 -21.08 8.36
CA ARG A 268 5.15 -21.23 9.72
C ARG A 268 5.92 -20.28 10.66
N PRO A 269 5.25 -19.65 11.62
CA PRO A 269 5.93 -18.84 12.63
C PRO A 269 6.95 -19.72 13.37
N GLU A 270 8.23 -19.35 13.32
CA GLU A 270 9.25 -19.89 14.23
C GLU A 270 8.97 -19.36 15.65
N LEU A 271 9.42 -20.10 16.67
CA LEU A 271 9.35 -19.65 18.06
C LEU A 271 10.09 -18.31 18.18
N ARG A 272 9.36 -17.28 18.60
CA ARG A 272 9.92 -15.93 18.78
C ARG A 272 10.82 -15.91 19.99
N VAL A 273 12.11 -15.68 19.77
CA VAL A 273 13.06 -15.32 20.82
C VAL A 273 13.46 -13.86 20.59
N PRO A 274 13.05 -12.91 21.46
CA PRO A 274 13.45 -11.52 21.31
C PRO A 274 14.97 -11.39 21.47
N ASP A 275 15.70 -11.17 20.37
CA ASP A 275 17.10 -10.77 20.42
C ASP A 275 17.18 -9.24 20.52
N PRO A 276 17.74 -8.67 21.60
CA PRO A 276 17.81 -7.23 21.68
C PRO A 276 18.87 -6.66 20.70
N GLY A 277 19.73 -7.49 20.07
CA GLY A 277 20.74 -7.13 19.04
C GLY A 277 22.16 -6.96 19.61
N ARG A 278 23.14 -6.49 18.83
CA ARG A 278 24.52 -6.22 19.33
C ARG A 278 25.04 -4.84 18.97
N ALA A 279 26.04 -4.33 19.70
CA ALA A 279 26.71 -3.08 19.34
C ALA A 279 27.47 -3.22 17.98
N PRO A 280 27.59 -2.11 17.21
CA PRO A 280 28.36 -2.10 15.96
C PRO A 280 29.85 -2.35 16.22
N ARG A 281 30.48 -3.10 15.32
CA ARG A 281 31.92 -3.43 15.32
C ARG A 281 32.59 -2.86 14.06
N ARG A 282 33.92 -2.77 14.05
CA ARG A 282 34.68 -2.29 12.86
C ARG A 282 34.40 -3.08 11.58
N GLY A 283 34.09 -4.38 11.70
CA GLY A 283 33.70 -5.22 10.57
C GLY A 283 32.35 -4.86 9.94
N ASP A 284 31.50 -4.08 10.62
CA ASP A 284 30.18 -3.68 10.12
C ASP A 284 30.23 -2.40 9.27
N VAL A 285 31.36 -1.68 9.24
CA VAL A 285 31.54 -0.42 8.50
C VAL A 285 31.04 -0.47 7.05
N PRO A 286 31.36 -1.49 6.22
CA PRO A 286 30.85 -1.52 4.84
C PRO A 286 29.32 -1.64 4.79
N VAL A 287 28.72 -2.43 5.67
CA VAL A 287 27.25 -2.61 5.73
C VAL A 287 26.58 -1.34 6.23
N ILE A 288 27.20 -0.65 7.18
CA ILE A 288 26.77 0.66 7.67
C ILE A 288 26.85 1.71 6.56
N ALA A 289 27.91 1.71 5.75
CA ALA A 289 28.05 2.63 4.62
C ALA A 289 26.94 2.43 3.58
N VAL A 290 26.59 1.17 3.25
CA VAL A 290 25.46 0.88 2.36
C VAL A 290 24.14 1.32 2.99
N ALA A 291 23.91 1.03 4.27
CA ALA A 291 22.71 1.50 4.96
C ALA A 291 22.61 3.04 5.02
N ALA A 292 23.75 3.73 5.16
CA ALA A 292 23.82 5.18 5.09
C ALA A 292 23.53 5.71 3.68
N ALA A 293 24.01 5.03 2.63
CA ALA A 293 23.67 5.34 1.25
C ALA A 293 22.18 5.14 0.96
N VAL A 294 21.55 4.10 1.52
CA VAL A 294 20.09 3.93 1.49
C VAL A 294 19.40 5.07 2.22
N GLY A 295 19.89 5.45 3.42
CA GLY A 295 19.38 6.61 4.14
C GLY A 295 19.45 7.91 3.31
N ALA A 296 20.57 8.13 2.60
CA ALA A 296 20.73 9.26 1.69
C ALA A 296 19.77 9.18 0.50
N LEU A 297 19.61 8.00 -0.13
CA LEU A 297 18.63 7.78 -1.19
C LEU A 297 17.21 8.16 -0.75
N LEU A 298 16.85 7.87 0.51
CA LEU A 298 15.54 8.21 1.07
C LEU A 298 15.40 9.68 1.47
N ALA A 299 16.50 10.35 1.87
CA ALA A 299 16.46 11.74 2.30
C ALA A 299 16.56 12.74 1.14
N VAL A 300 17.45 12.48 0.17
CA VAL A 300 17.82 13.44 -0.89
C VAL A 300 16.63 13.89 -1.75
N PRO A 301 15.75 13.01 -2.28
CA PRO A 301 14.60 13.46 -3.07
C PRO A 301 13.63 14.34 -2.26
N VAL A 302 13.41 14.01 -0.98
CA VAL A 302 12.53 14.78 -0.10
C VAL A 302 13.13 16.15 0.21
N LEU A 303 14.43 16.21 0.50
CA LEU A 303 15.15 17.46 0.74
C LEU A 303 15.22 18.33 -0.52
N ALA A 304 15.45 17.72 -1.69
CA ALA A 304 15.47 18.42 -2.96
C ALA A 304 14.10 19.03 -3.27
N LEU A 305 13.02 18.28 -3.07
CA LEU A 305 11.66 18.78 -3.21
C LEU A 305 11.39 19.96 -2.27
N LEU A 306 11.80 19.84 -1.00
CA LEU A 306 11.64 20.89 -0.01
C LEU A 306 12.38 22.17 -0.42
N LEU A 307 13.67 22.06 -0.77
CA LEU A 307 14.50 23.20 -1.17
C LEU A 307 13.95 23.86 -2.45
N ARG A 308 13.56 23.06 -3.43
CA ARG A 308 13.02 23.53 -4.71
C ARG A 308 11.59 24.07 -4.61
N SER A 309 10.93 23.93 -3.45
CA SER A 309 9.68 24.65 -3.19
C SER A 309 9.89 26.13 -2.83
N PHE A 310 11.11 26.52 -2.49
CA PHE A 310 11.51 27.90 -2.15
C PHE A 310 12.42 28.55 -3.20
N LEU A 311 12.70 27.87 -4.31
CA LEU A 311 13.58 28.35 -5.37
C LEU A 311 12.79 28.51 -6.66
N ASP A 312 12.86 29.69 -7.26
CA ASP A 312 12.43 29.97 -8.61
C ASP A 312 13.63 30.31 -9.51
N ARG A 313 13.41 30.63 -10.78
CA ARG A 313 14.47 30.92 -11.77
C ARG A 313 15.43 32.02 -11.30
N ASP A 314 14.92 33.01 -10.58
CA ASP A 314 15.68 34.21 -10.17
C ASP A 314 16.21 34.15 -8.72
N GLY A 315 15.96 33.06 -7.99
CA GLY A 315 16.49 32.84 -6.63
C GLY A 315 15.46 32.35 -5.61
N TRP A 316 15.71 32.65 -4.33
CA TRP A 316 14.82 32.27 -3.23
C TRP A 316 13.54 33.11 -3.24
N THR A 317 12.38 32.45 -3.17
CA THR A 317 11.08 33.09 -3.21
C THR A 317 10.04 32.39 -2.33
N LEU A 318 9.08 33.16 -1.85
CA LEU A 318 7.88 32.66 -1.16
C LEU A 318 6.63 32.73 -2.05
N GLU A 319 6.77 33.11 -3.31
CA GLU A 319 5.63 33.34 -4.22
C GLU A 319 4.82 32.06 -4.43
N ALA A 320 5.46 30.90 -4.56
CA ALA A 320 4.75 29.62 -4.68
C ALA A 320 3.89 29.32 -3.45
N TRP A 321 4.40 29.60 -2.25
CA TRP A 321 3.66 29.43 -0.99
C TRP A 321 2.55 30.49 -0.84
N ALA A 322 2.80 31.73 -1.26
CA ALA A 322 1.78 32.78 -1.32
C ALA A 322 0.65 32.43 -2.31
N ALA A 323 0.99 31.84 -3.46
CA ALA A 323 0.04 31.39 -4.47
C ALA A 323 -0.86 30.24 -3.97
N LEU A 324 -0.34 29.34 -3.11
CA LEU A 324 -1.18 28.33 -2.45
C LEU A 324 -2.31 28.98 -1.62
N VAL A 325 -2.00 30.09 -0.94
CA VAL A 325 -2.92 30.82 -0.04
C VAL A 325 -3.75 31.89 -0.77
N GLY A 326 -3.52 32.10 -2.06
CA GLY A 326 -4.21 33.14 -2.84
C GLY A 326 -3.70 34.56 -2.57
N LEU A 327 -2.50 34.70 -1.98
CA LEU A 327 -1.86 35.97 -1.62
C LEU A 327 -0.78 36.42 -2.63
N GLY A 328 -0.54 35.65 -3.70
CA GLY A 328 0.49 35.97 -4.71
C GLY A 328 0.11 37.16 -5.61
N SER A 329 1.12 37.86 -6.15
CA SER A 329 0.98 38.96 -7.12
C SER A 329 0.23 38.56 -8.41
N GLY A 330 0.11 37.26 -8.68
CA GLY A 330 -0.71 36.67 -9.74
C GLY A 330 -2.08 36.14 -9.29
N ALA A 331 -2.58 36.48 -8.09
CA ALA A 331 -3.85 35.98 -7.54
C ALA A 331 -5.12 36.41 -8.32
N GLY A 332 -4.98 37.26 -9.35
CA GLY A 332 -6.01 37.52 -10.37
C GLY A 332 -6.02 36.53 -11.54
N GLY A 333 -5.07 35.58 -11.58
CA GLY A 333 -4.99 34.53 -12.57
C GLY A 333 -4.47 33.26 -11.91
N ALA A 334 -5.35 32.51 -11.23
CA ALA A 334 -5.16 31.07 -11.14
C ALA A 334 -4.70 30.61 -12.53
N ALA A 335 -3.59 29.87 -12.62
CA ALA A 335 -3.13 29.35 -13.91
C ALA A 335 -4.38 28.86 -14.67
N PRO A 336 -4.66 29.32 -15.90
CA PRO A 336 -5.94 29.06 -16.58
C PRO A 336 -6.33 27.57 -16.68
N ALA A 337 -5.44 26.67 -16.25
CA ALA A 337 -5.56 25.24 -16.11
C ALA A 337 -6.20 24.71 -14.80
N LEU A 338 -6.39 25.51 -13.73
CA LEU A 338 -6.92 25.02 -12.44
C LEU A 338 -8.36 25.45 -12.17
N ALA A 339 -9.25 24.48 -11.96
CA ALA A 339 -10.64 24.71 -11.58
C ALA A 339 -10.84 24.94 -10.05
N VAL A 340 -9.86 24.56 -9.23
CA VAL A 340 -9.86 24.75 -7.78
C VAL A 340 -8.48 25.18 -7.30
N SER A 341 -8.42 25.97 -6.23
CA SER A 341 -7.16 26.34 -5.60
C SER A 341 -6.50 25.12 -4.93
N PRO A 342 -5.15 25.09 -4.82
CA PRO A 342 -4.45 24.02 -4.11
C PRO A 342 -4.91 23.80 -2.67
N LEU A 343 -5.27 24.86 -1.93
CA LEU A 343 -5.84 24.74 -0.59
C LEU A 343 -7.24 24.13 -0.58
N ALA A 344 -8.11 24.51 -1.53
CA ALA A 344 -9.42 23.87 -1.66
C ALA A 344 -9.27 22.38 -2.03
N ALA A 345 -8.31 22.06 -2.91
CA ALA A 345 -7.98 20.68 -3.26
C ALA A 345 -7.40 19.89 -2.07
N LEU A 346 -6.64 20.52 -1.18
CA LEU A 346 -6.23 19.92 0.09
C LEU A 346 -7.45 19.61 0.97
N GLY A 347 -8.39 20.54 1.10
CA GLY A 347 -9.65 20.34 1.82
C GLY A 347 -10.46 19.15 1.29
N ASN A 348 -10.62 19.06 -0.04
CA ASN A 348 -11.24 17.92 -0.70
C ASN A 348 -10.51 16.61 -0.39
N SER A 349 -9.18 16.63 -0.42
CA SER A 349 -8.35 15.44 -0.14
C SER A 349 -8.51 14.96 1.30
N LEU A 350 -8.52 15.88 2.26
CA LEU A 350 -8.74 15.57 3.67
C LEU A 350 -10.14 15.00 3.92
N ALA A 351 -11.17 15.62 3.32
CA ALA A 351 -12.56 15.17 3.45
C ALA A 351 -12.76 13.77 2.86
N PHE A 352 -12.27 13.54 1.63
CA PHE A 352 -12.36 12.23 0.99
C PHE A 352 -11.52 11.19 1.72
N ALA A 353 -10.29 11.51 2.14
CA ALA A 353 -9.45 10.59 2.88
C ALA A 353 -10.05 10.19 4.23
N ALA A 354 -10.71 11.12 4.93
CA ALA A 354 -11.41 10.82 6.17
C ALA A 354 -12.59 9.88 5.94
N ALA A 355 -13.43 10.15 4.94
CA ALA A 355 -14.54 9.29 4.57
C ALA A 355 -14.07 7.89 4.12
N GLY A 356 -13.05 7.84 3.26
CA GLY A 356 -12.44 6.60 2.78
C GLY A 356 -11.79 5.81 3.90
N MET A 357 -11.10 6.46 4.85
CA MET A 357 -10.57 5.82 6.05
C MET A 357 -11.67 5.19 6.90
N LEU A 358 -12.77 5.91 7.16
CA LEU A 358 -13.89 5.39 7.96
C LEU A 358 -14.52 4.16 7.30
N LEU A 359 -14.72 4.22 5.98
CA LEU A 359 -15.21 3.08 5.18
C LEU A 359 -14.22 1.91 5.21
N ALA A 360 -12.93 2.17 5.00
CA ALA A 360 -11.88 1.15 5.04
C ALA A 360 -11.78 0.48 6.42
N LEU A 361 -11.95 1.24 7.50
CA LEU A 361 -11.99 0.71 8.86
C LEU A 361 -13.23 -0.14 9.07
N ALA A 362 -14.40 0.30 8.64
CA ALA A 362 -15.63 -0.47 8.77
C ALA A 362 -15.53 -1.83 8.03
N VAL A 363 -15.11 -1.78 6.76
CA VAL A 363 -14.94 -2.96 5.90
C VAL A 363 -13.81 -3.85 6.42
N GLY A 364 -12.64 -3.28 6.70
CA GLY A 364 -11.45 -4.01 7.10
C GLY A 364 -11.53 -4.60 8.51
N LEU A 365 -12.12 -3.88 9.47
CA LEU A 365 -12.37 -4.41 10.81
C LEU A 365 -13.42 -5.52 10.76
N GLY A 366 -14.52 -5.32 10.01
CA GLY A 366 -15.54 -6.35 9.79
C GLY A 366 -14.95 -7.63 9.18
N ALA A 367 -14.15 -7.50 8.13
CA ALA A 367 -13.43 -8.60 7.52
C ALA A 367 -12.46 -9.28 8.49
N SER A 368 -11.71 -8.51 9.28
CA SER A 368 -10.75 -9.04 10.25
C SER A 368 -11.43 -9.85 11.37
N ILE A 369 -12.56 -9.37 11.87
CA ILE A 369 -13.37 -10.08 12.87
C ILE A 369 -13.94 -11.38 12.29
N LEU A 370 -14.39 -11.36 11.03
CA LEU A 370 -14.90 -12.56 10.36
C LEU A 370 -13.79 -13.60 10.13
N LEU A 371 -12.61 -13.14 9.67
CA LEU A 371 -11.47 -14.00 9.31
C LEU A 371 -10.64 -14.47 10.52
N SER A 372 -10.81 -13.86 11.70
CA SER A 372 -10.15 -14.28 12.94
C SER A 372 -10.84 -15.46 13.62
N ARG A 373 -12.12 -15.69 13.35
CA ARG A 373 -12.88 -16.79 13.95
C ARG A 373 -12.43 -18.16 13.43
N ARG A 374 -12.28 -19.12 14.35
CA ARG A 374 -11.87 -20.49 14.02
C ARG A 374 -13.03 -21.25 13.35
N PRO A 375 -12.86 -21.80 12.13
CA PRO A 375 -13.89 -22.60 11.49
C PRO A 375 -14.05 -23.95 12.21
N ALA A 376 -15.30 -24.36 12.44
CA ALA A 376 -15.62 -25.64 13.08
C ALA A 376 -15.44 -26.86 12.15
N SER A 377 -15.27 -26.65 10.84
CA SER A 377 -15.14 -27.71 9.83
C SER A 377 -14.01 -27.44 8.83
N GLY A 378 -13.48 -28.50 8.21
CA GLY A 378 -12.45 -28.39 7.17
C GLY A 378 -12.93 -27.61 5.93
N TRP A 379 -14.21 -27.71 5.57
CA TRP A 379 -14.82 -26.92 4.50
C TRP A 379 -14.88 -25.42 4.86
N GLY A 380 -15.21 -25.10 6.11
CA GLY A 380 -15.16 -23.72 6.61
C GLY A 380 -13.74 -23.12 6.56
N SER A 381 -12.70 -23.93 6.71
CA SER A 381 -11.32 -23.46 6.55
C SER A 381 -10.97 -23.10 5.10
N ARG A 382 -11.47 -23.87 4.13
CA ARG A 382 -11.30 -23.56 2.70
C ARG A 382 -12.07 -22.30 2.32
N LEU A 383 -13.33 -22.18 2.73
CA LEU A 383 -14.15 -20.99 2.47
C LEU A 383 -13.52 -19.73 3.06
N ARG A 384 -13.04 -19.78 4.30
CA ARG A 384 -12.32 -18.68 4.95
C ARG A 384 -11.05 -18.28 4.20
N SER A 385 -10.30 -19.26 3.67
CA SER A 385 -9.09 -18.99 2.88
C SER A 385 -9.44 -18.32 1.54
N GLY A 386 -10.54 -18.73 0.91
CA GLY A 386 -11.08 -18.05 -0.27
C GLY A 386 -11.53 -16.61 0.02
N LEU A 387 -12.26 -16.40 1.12
CA LEU A 387 -12.69 -15.07 1.57
C LEU A 387 -11.51 -14.15 1.89
N GLU A 388 -10.46 -14.67 2.56
CA GLU A 388 -9.23 -13.93 2.80
C GLU A 388 -8.57 -13.53 1.47
N GLY A 389 -8.58 -14.40 0.46
CA GLY A 389 -8.16 -14.08 -0.90
C GLY A 389 -8.96 -12.94 -1.52
N VAL A 390 -10.30 -13.04 -1.51
CA VAL A 390 -11.20 -12.02 -2.10
C VAL A 390 -11.04 -10.65 -1.45
N VAL A 391 -10.93 -10.59 -0.12
CA VAL A 391 -10.70 -9.35 0.62
C VAL A 391 -9.34 -8.72 0.29
N MET A 392 -8.36 -9.53 -0.13
CA MET A 392 -7.02 -9.07 -0.50
C MET A 392 -6.88 -8.76 -2.00
N LEU A 393 -7.83 -9.17 -2.85
CA LEU A 393 -7.78 -8.89 -4.30
C LEU A 393 -7.64 -7.39 -4.63
N PRO A 394 -8.37 -6.46 -3.97
CA PRO A 394 -8.23 -5.03 -4.26
C PRO A 394 -6.81 -4.48 -4.08
N LEU A 395 -5.96 -5.14 -3.28
CA LEU A 395 -4.57 -4.72 -3.08
C LEU A 395 -3.73 -4.78 -4.35
N GLY A 396 -4.07 -5.69 -5.27
CA GLY A 396 -3.33 -5.88 -6.50
C GLY A 396 -4.07 -5.42 -7.76
N VAL A 397 -5.39 -5.26 -7.72
CA VAL A 397 -6.12 -4.67 -8.84
C VAL A 397 -5.76 -3.20 -8.97
N SER A 398 -5.49 -2.76 -10.19
CA SER A 398 -5.19 -1.38 -10.50
C SER A 398 -6.29 -0.45 -10.00
N ALA A 399 -5.88 0.63 -9.32
CA ALA A 399 -6.79 1.73 -9.01
C ALA A 399 -7.29 2.44 -10.30
N VAL A 400 -6.52 2.41 -11.39
CA VAL A 400 -6.93 2.90 -12.72
C VAL A 400 -8.06 2.03 -13.27
N THR A 401 -7.89 0.70 -13.28
CA THR A 401 -8.95 -0.24 -13.70
C THR A 401 -10.19 -0.07 -12.84
N LEU A 402 -10.05 0.06 -11.51
CA LEU A 402 -11.19 0.26 -10.62
C LEU A 402 -11.90 1.60 -10.88
N GLY A 403 -11.15 2.69 -11.01
CA GLY A 403 -11.68 4.03 -11.29
C GLY A 403 -12.40 4.11 -12.63
N PHE A 404 -11.83 3.52 -13.67
CA PHE A 404 -12.52 3.39 -14.95
C PHE A 404 -13.77 2.49 -14.83
N GLY A 405 -13.68 1.40 -14.08
CA GLY A 405 -14.78 0.45 -13.90
C GLY A 405 -15.99 1.11 -13.28
N TYR A 406 -15.77 2.11 -12.41
CA TYR A 406 -16.85 2.88 -11.80
C TYR A 406 -17.56 3.77 -12.81
N LEU A 407 -16.80 4.44 -13.70
CA LEU A 407 -17.39 5.23 -14.79
C LEU A 407 -18.23 4.38 -15.74
N VAL A 408 -17.85 3.12 -15.88
CA VAL A 408 -18.46 2.15 -16.78
C VAL A 408 -19.70 1.51 -16.16
N ALA A 409 -19.57 1.04 -14.91
CA ALA A 409 -20.53 0.15 -14.27
C ALA A 409 -21.53 0.86 -13.36
N LEU A 410 -21.26 2.11 -12.95
CA LEU A 410 -22.11 2.91 -12.06
C LEU A 410 -22.69 4.16 -12.77
N ASP A 411 -22.78 4.10 -14.12
CA ASP A 411 -23.40 5.11 -14.99
C ASP A 411 -24.83 4.75 -15.42
N ALA A 412 -25.36 3.60 -14.94
CA ALA A 412 -26.70 3.12 -15.25
C ALA A 412 -27.35 2.43 -14.03
N PRO A 413 -28.69 2.29 -14.00
CA PRO A 413 -29.39 1.51 -12.98
C PRO A 413 -28.81 0.09 -12.86
N PRO A 414 -28.72 -0.51 -11.66
CA PRO A 414 -29.48 -0.17 -10.44
C PRO A 414 -28.82 0.86 -9.50
N PHE A 415 -27.56 1.23 -9.71
CA PHE A 415 -26.83 2.18 -8.86
C PHE A 415 -26.18 3.29 -9.71
N ASP A 416 -26.95 4.32 -10.07
CA ASP A 416 -26.40 5.52 -10.72
C ASP A 416 -25.72 6.42 -9.68
N LEU A 417 -24.41 6.22 -9.53
CA LEU A 417 -23.58 6.96 -8.58
C LEU A 417 -22.60 7.90 -9.29
N ARG A 418 -22.70 8.08 -10.61
CA ARG A 418 -21.78 8.91 -11.40
C ARG A 418 -21.68 10.35 -10.89
N SER A 419 -22.78 10.85 -10.32
CA SER A 419 -22.92 12.19 -9.76
C SER A 419 -22.42 12.33 -8.33
N SER A 420 -22.24 11.19 -7.65
CA SER A 420 -22.01 11.14 -6.23
C SER A 420 -20.54 11.41 -5.88
N PRO A 421 -20.28 12.32 -4.93
CA PRO A 421 -18.92 12.52 -4.40
C PRO A 421 -18.41 11.31 -3.62
N LEU A 422 -19.27 10.31 -3.32
CA LEU A 422 -18.90 9.10 -2.58
C LEU A 422 -18.04 8.12 -3.38
N LEU A 423 -17.99 8.22 -4.72
CA LEU A 423 -17.20 7.31 -5.54
C LEU A 423 -15.70 7.35 -5.18
N VAL A 424 -15.17 8.55 -4.90
CA VAL A 424 -13.77 8.73 -4.51
C VAL A 424 -13.47 8.06 -3.15
N PRO A 425 -14.18 8.35 -2.05
CA PRO A 425 -14.04 7.63 -0.79
C PRO A 425 -14.21 6.12 -0.88
N ILE A 426 -15.14 5.62 -1.71
CA ILE A 426 -15.36 4.18 -1.86
C ILE A 426 -14.17 3.52 -2.54
N ALA A 427 -13.66 4.10 -3.64
CA ALA A 427 -12.47 3.60 -4.32
C ALA A 427 -11.24 3.61 -3.38
N GLN A 428 -11.05 4.71 -2.65
CA GLN A 428 -10.01 4.83 -1.62
C GLN A 428 -10.15 3.76 -0.52
N ALA A 429 -11.38 3.48 -0.08
CA ALA A 429 -11.65 2.48 0.93
C ALA A 429 -11.30 1.06 0.46
N LEU A 430 -11.54 0.74 -0.81
CA LEU A 430 -11.18 -0.57 -1.38
C LEU A 430 -9.67 -0.78 -1.46
N VAL A 431 -8.92 0.29 -1.78
CA VAL A 431 -7.45 0.23 -1.80
C VAL A 431 -6.90 0.10 -0.36
N ALA A 432 -7.48 0.81 0.61
CA ALA A 432 -6.99 0.82 1.99
C ALA A 432 -7.45 -0.38 2.86
N ALA A 433 -8.63 -0.96 2.60
CA ALA A 433 -9.21 -2.03 3.44
C ALA A 433 -8.32 -3.28 3.58
N PRO A 434 -7.65 -3.81 2.52
CA PRO A 434 -6.74 -4.95 2.65
C PRO A 434 -5.60 -4.69 3.63
N LEU A 435 -5.09 -3.46 3.69
CA LEU A 435 -4.00 -3.05 4.60
C LEU A 435 -4.49 -2.91 6.04
N VAL A 436 -5.74 -2.45 6.25
CA VAL A 436 -6.42 -2.52 7.55
C VAL A 436 -6.52 -3.97 8.01
N VAL A 437 -6.96 -4.88 7.13
CA VAL A 437 -7.07 -6.32 7.46
C VAL A 437 -5.72 -6.91 7.82
N ARG A 438 -4.68 -6.60 7.03
CA ARG A 438 -3.30 -7.08 7.29
C ARG A 438 -2.75 -6.59 8.62
N THR A 439 -3.18 -5.42 9.09
CA THR A 439 -2.77 -4.84 10.37
C THR A 439 -3.54 -5.44 11.55
N LEU A 440 -4.85 -5.67 11.40
CA LEU A 440 -5.74 -6.08 12.49
C LEU A 440 -5.86 -7.60 12.65
N LEU A 441 -5.86 -8.35 11.54
CA LEU A 441 -6.08 -9.79 11.55
C LEU A 441 -5.05 -10.57 12.40
N PRO A 442 -3.73 -10.27 12.35
CA PRO A 442 -2.75 -10.96 13.20
C PRO A 442 -3.00 -10.71 14.69
N VAL A 443 -3.40 -9.48 15.06
CA VAL A 443 -3.71 -9.12 16.45
C VAL A 443 -4.93 -9.89 16.94
N LEU A 444 -6.03 -9.87 16.18
CA LEU A 444 -7.27 -10.55 16.55
C LEU A 444 -7.09 -12.07 16.63
N ARG A 445 -6.27 -12.66 15.75
CA ARG A 445 -5.89 -14.08 15.80
C ARG A 445 -4.99 -14.41 17.00
N GLY A 446 -4.23 -13.43 17.49
CA GLY A 446 -3.33 -13.56 18.64
C GLY A 446 -4.01 -13.43 20.01
N VAL A 447 -5.26 -12.97 20.07
CA VAL A 447 -6.04 -12.92 21.32
C VAL A 447 -6.33 -14.34 21.80
N ASP A 448 -5.98 -14.63 23.06
CA ASP A 448 -6.16 -15.92 23.72
C ASP A 448 -7.64 -16.36 23.67
N PRO A 449 -7.95 -17.55 23.08
CA PRO A 449 -9.29 -18.12 23.11
C PRO A 449 -9.90 -18.22 24.51
N LEU A 450 -9.09 -18.49 25.54
CA LEU A 450 -9.57 -18.68 26.92
C LEU A 450 -10.26 -17.43 27.48
N LEU A 451 -9.83 -16.24 27.07
CA LEU A 451 -10.48 -14.98 27.49
C LEU A 451 -11.89 -14.87 26.93
N ARG A 452 -12.10 -15.35 25.69
CA ARG A 452 -13.42 -15.33 25.04
C ARG A 452 -14.33 -16.36 25.69
N ASP A 453 -13.82 -17.58 25.88
CA ASP A 453 -14.56 -18.69 26.49
C ASP A 453 -15.00 -18.34 27.92
N ALA A 454 -14.09 -17.79 28.75
CA ALA A 454 -14.41 -17.36 30.11
C ALA A 454 -15.49 -16.26 30.15
N ALA A 455 -15.49 -15.33 29.20
CA ALA A 455 -16.51 -14.29 29.13
C ALA A 455 -17.87 -14.85 28.72
N GLU A 456 -17.91 -15.79 27.77
CA GLU A 456 -19.13 -16.48 27.36
C GLU A 456 -19.70 -17.35 28.50
N ASP A 457 -18.85 -18.04 29.25
CA ASP A 457 -19.25 -18.83 30.44
C ASP A 457 -19.83 -17.95 31.56
N LEU A 458 -19.34 -16.71 31.70
CA LEU A 458 -19.90 -15.70 32.60
C LEU A 458 -21.18 -15.03 32.06
N GLY A 459 -21.74 -15.53 30.94
CA GLY A 459 -22.99 -15.06 30.34
C GLY A 459 -22.84 -13.82 29.45
N ALA A 460 -21.62 -13.44 29.06
CA ALA A 460 -21.43 -12.34 28.12
C ALA A 460 -21.94 -12.72 26.72
N SER A 461 -22.73 -11.83 26.11
CA SER A 461 -23.15 -12.02 24.73
C SER A 461 -21.95 -11.87 23.77
N PRO A 462 -21.98 -12.49 22.57
CA PRO A 462 -20.90 -12.38 21.58
C PRO A 462 -20.56 -10.94 21.18
N VAL A 463 -21.54 -10.03 21.20
CA VAL A 463 -21.34 -8.60 20.98
C VAL A 463 -20.62 -7.96 22.16
N ARG A 464 -20.95 -8.36 23.39
CA ARG A 464 -20.27 -7.89 24.59
C ARG A 464 -18.82 -8.36 24.62
N VAL A 465 -18.56 -9.63 24.29
CA VAL A 465 -17.19 -10.19 24.15
C VAL A 465 -16.38 -9.42 23.10
N LEU A 466 -16.97 -9.16 21.93
CA LEU A 466 -16.33 -8.36 20.89
C LEU A 466 -15.94 -6.97 21.39
N TRP A 467 -16.87 -6.26 22.04
CA TRP A 467 -16.64 -4.90 22.52
C TRP A 467 -15.74 -4.82 23.76
N SER A 468 -15.80 -5.79 24.67
CA SER A 468 -15.07 -5.76 25.94
C SER A 468 -13.68 -6.36 25.86
N ILE A 469 -13.45 -7.32 24.97
CA ILE A 469 -12.18 -8.04 24.84
C ILE A 469 -11.52 -7.68 23.51
N ASP A 470 -12.08 -8.14 22.39
CA ASP A 470 -11.42 -8.05 21.08
C ASP A 470 -11.13 -6.59 20.68
N LEU A 471 -12.14 -5.72 20.69
CA LEU A 471 -11.98 -4.31 20.31
C LEU A 471 -11.17 -3.51 21.31
N ARG A 472 -11.19 -3.86 22.60
CA ARG A 472 -10.34 -3.19 23.61
C ARG A 472 -8.88 -3.55 23.45
N LEU A 473 -8.57 -4.82 23.19
CA LEU A 473 -7.21 -5.28 22.91
C LEU A 473 -6.72 -4.77 21.55
N ALA A 474 -7.60 -4.69 20.56
CA ALA A 474 -7.30 -4.18 19.22
C ALA A 474 -7.33 -2.65 19.11
N ALA A 475 -7.71 -1.90 20.15
CA ALA A 475 -7.90 -0.45 20.06
C ALA A 475 -6.67 0.32 19.55
N ARG A 476 -5.45 -0.08 19.96
CA ARG A 476 -4.21 0.54 19.47
C ARG A 476 -3.91 0.17 18.01
N PRO A 477 -3.93 -1.14 17.63
CA PRO A 477 -3.87 -1.53 16.23
C PRO A 477 -4.91 -0.86 15.34
N VAL A 478 -6.13 -0.60 15.84
CA VAL A 478 -7.18 0.13 15.10
C VAL A 478 -6.78 1.58 14.85
N ILE A 479 -6.23 2.29 15.84
CA ILE A 479 -5.72 3.66 15.65
C ILE A 479 -4.55 3.68 14.64
N ALA A 480 -3.63 2.73 14.74
CA ALA A 480 -2.53 2.61 13.80
C ALA A 480 -3.02 2.30 12.37
N ALA A 481 -3.99 1.38 12.24
CA ALA A 481 -4.62 1.06 10.96
C ALA A 481 -5.40 2.26 10.39
N ALA A 482 -6.05 3.06 11.24
CA ALA A 482 -6.75 4.28 10.84
C ALA A 482 -5.78 5.31 10.25
N GLY A 483 -4.67 5.60 10.94
CA GLY A 483 -3.64 6.51 10.43
C GLY A 483 -3.03 6.06 9.11
N LEU A 484 -2.72 4.76 9.00
CA LEU A 484 -2.21 4.18 7.75
C LEU A 484 -3.24 4.28 6.62
N ALA A 485 -4.50 3.90 6.87
CA ALA A 485 -5.57 3.99 5.89
C ALA A 485 -5.79 5.44 5.43
N PHE A 486 -5.84 6.39 6.36
CA PHE A 486 -5.97 7.82 6.04
C PHE A 486 -4.82 8.33 5.16
N ALA A 487 -3.58 7.95 5.49
CA ALA A 487 -2.41 8.34 4.71
C ALA A 487 -2.42 7.76 3.29
N ILE A 488 -2.85 6.50 3.13
CA ILE A 488 -3.04 5.87 1.81
C ILE A 488 -4.14 6.57 1.02
N CYS A 489 -5.29 6.86 1.66
CA CYS A 489 -6.38 7.56 0.99
C CYS A 489 -5.96 8.97 0.54
N LEU A 490 -5.18 9.71 1.35
CA LEU A 490 -4.63 11.01 0.98
C LEU A 490 -3.74 10.95 -0.27
N GLY A 491 -2.99 9.86 -0.42
CA GLY A 491 -2.10 9.64 -1.55
C GLY A 491 -2.74 8.96 -2.76
N GLU A 492 -4.01 8.59 -2.67
CA GLU A 492 -4.65 7.80 -3.73
C GLU A 492 -4.94 8.66 -4.95
N PHE A 493 -4.28 8.28 -6.04
CA PHE A 493 -4.23 9.04 -7.28
C PHE A 493 -4.83 8.27 -8.47
N GLY A 494 -4.66 6.95 -8.53
CA GLY A 494 -5.06 6.15 -9.70
C GLY A 494 -6.54 6.24 -9.99
N ALA A 495 -7.38 5.85 -9.02
CA ALA A 495 -8.83 5.88 -9.18
C ALA A 495 -9.36 7.32 -9.22
N THR A 496 -8.75 8.22 -8.47
CA THR A 496 -9.21 9.61 -8.35
C THR A 496 -9.03 10.38 -9.65
N THR A 497 -8.06 10.03 -10.50
CA THR A 497 -7.92 10.65 -11.84
C THR A 497 -9.15 10.49 -12.74
N PHE A 498 -9.92 9.40 -12.57
CA PHE A 498 -11.16 9.15 -13.32
C PHE A 498 -12.40 9.70 -12.62
N LEU A 499 -12.43 9.60 -11.29
CA LEU A 499 -13.64 9.84 -10.50
C LEU A 499 -13.76 11.28 -10.01
N SER A 500 -12.64 11.99 -9.90
CA SER A 500 -12.62 13.35 -9.40
C SER A 500 -13.04 14.34 -10.48
N ARG A 501 -13.90 15.28 -10.09
CA ARG A 501 -14.42 16.33 -10.97
C ARG A 501 -13.53 17.56 -10.88
N PRO A 502 -13.54 18.46 -11.88
CA PRO A 502 -12.77 19.70 -11.82
C PRO A 502 -13.00 20.51 -10.53
N ALA A 503 -14.25 20.62 -10.08
CA ALA A 503 -14.63 21.35 -8.86
C ALA A 503 -14.31 20.61 -7.54
N THR A 504 -14.06 19.30 -7.59
CA THR A 504 -13.73 18.48 -6.42
C THR A 504 -12.38 17.78 -6.57
N ALA A 505 -11.48 18.38 -7.36
CA ALA A 505 -10.13 17.87 -7.57
C ALA A 505 -9.40 17.71 -6.24
N THR A 506 -8.73 16.57 -6.09
CA THR A 506 -7.85 16.30 -4.96
C THR A 506 -6.47 16.91 -5.21
N LEU A 507 -5.70 17.11 -4.15
CA LEU A 507 -4.38 17.72 -4.20
C LEU A 507 -3.39 16.90 -5.05
N PRO A 508 -3.37 15.54 -5.02
CA PRO A 508 -2.58 14.74 -5.96
C PRO A 508 -2.86 15.08 -7.43
N ILE A 509 -4.13 15.29 -7.80
CA ILE A 509 -4.51 15.65 -9.18
C ILE A 509 -4.05 17.06 -9.53
N VAL A 510 -4.18 18.01 -8.60
CA VAL A 510 -3.70 19.39 -8.81
C VAL A 510 -2.17 19.41 -8.97
N ILE A 511 -1.44 18.66 -8.15
CA ILE A 511 0.02 18.53 -8.27
C ILE A 511 0.40 17.96 -9.64
N GLU A 512 -0.26 16.89 -10.08
CA GLU A 512 0.02 16.29 -11.39
C GLU A 512 -0.27 17.26 -12.54
N ARG A 513 -1.42 17.94 -12.53
CA ARG A 513 -1.76 18.93 -13.57
C ARG A 513 -0.75 20.06 -13.63
N LEU A 514 -0.32 20.59 -12.48
CA LEU A 514 0.69 21.65 -12.41
C LEU A 514 2.06 21.17 -12.88
N ALA A 515 2.47 19.96 -12.48
CA ALA A 515 3.74 19.38 -12.88
C ALA A 515 3.77 18.96 -14.37
N GLY A 516 2.61 18.66 -14.95
CA GLY A 516 2.42 18.25 -16.34
C GLY A 516 2.31 19.41 -17.34
N HIS A 517 1.94 20.62 -16.90
CA HIS A 517 1.76 21.78 -17.78
C HIS A 517 2.86 22.83 -17.57
N PRO A 518 3.83 22.95 -18.52
CA PRO A 518 4.84 23.99 -18.48
C PRO A 518 4.18 25.38 -18.48
N GLY A 519 4.48 26.19 -17.47
CA GLY A 519 3.99 27.55 -17.34
C GLY A 519 4.82 28.32 -16.31
N PRO A 520 4.83 29.67 -16.36
CA PRO A 520 5.52 30.47 -15.36
C PRO A 520 4.99 30.13 -13.96
N GLY A 521 5.86 29.71 -13.05
CA GLY A 521 5.50 29.38 -11.66
C GLY A 521 4.76 28.05 -11.41
N ASN A 522 4.21 27.37 -12.44
CA ASN A 522 3.44 26.13 -12.26
C ASN A 522 4.25 25.02 -11.55
N LEU A 523 5.51 24.83 -11.97
CA LEU A 523 6.37 23.80 -11.39
C LEU A 523 6.73 24.13 -9.93
N VAL A 524 7.01 25.39 -9.62
CA VAL A 524 7.32 25.82 -8.25
C VAL A 524 6.08 25.69 -7.35
N MET A 525 4.89 26.01 -7.87
CA MET A 525 3.62 25.78 -7.17
C MET A 525 3.32 24.29 -6.98
N ALA A 526 3.64 23.44 -7.96
CA ALA A 526 3.55 21.98 -7.83
C ALA A 526 4.47 21.46 -6.73
N ASN A 527 5.70 21.98 -6.64
CA ASN A 527 6.65 21.62 -5.60
C ASN A 527 6.12 22.00 -4.21
N ALA A 528 5.64 23.22 -4.03
CA ALA A 528 5.06 23.68 -2.76
C ALA A 528 3.82 22.86 -2.37
N ALA A 529 2.93 22.57 -3.33
CA ALA A 529 1.77 21.70 -3.11
C ALA A 529 2.17 20.26 -2.73
N ALA A 530 3.22 19.72 -3.36
CA ALA A 530 3.75 18.40 -3.04
C ALA A 530 4.40 18.32 -1.65
N VAL A 531 5.14 19.37 -1.25
CA VAL A 531 5.67 19.50 0.13
C VAL A 531 4.53 19.58 1.14
N LEU A 532 3.50 20.38 0.86
CA LEU A 532 2.33 20.52 1.73
C LEU A 532 1.62 19.17 1.91
N LEU A 533 1.39 18.44 0.82
CA LEU A 533 0.77 17.11 0.88
C LEU A 533 1.64 16.12 1.66
N ALA A 534 2.95 16.09 1.41
CA ALA A 534 3.90 15.25 2.15
C ALA A 534 3.87 15.55 3.66
N ALA A 535 3.85 16.83 4.03
CA ALA A 535 3.80 17.28 5.42
C ALA A 535 2.49 16.85 6.11
N VAL A 536 1.35 16.98 5.43
CA VAL A 536 0.04 16.54 5.95
C VAL A 536 0.02 15.03 6.17
N VAL A 537 0.54 14.26 5.22
CA VAL A 537 0.66 12.80 5.34
C VAL A 537 1.56 12.41 6.51
N ALA A 538 2.74 13.02 6.62
CA ALA A 538 3.68 12.78 7.71
C ALA A 538 3.07 13.13 9.08
N ALA A 539 2.37 14.27 9.18
CA ALA A 539 1.67 14.68 10.39
C ALA A 539 0.57 13.68 10.78
N ALA A 540 -0.23 13.19 9.82
CA ALA A 540 -1.27 12.21 10.08
C ALA A 540 -0.73 10.89 10.65
N LEU A 541 0.39 10.39 10.11
CA LEU A 541 1.06 9.20 10.64
C LEU A 541 1.64 9.45 12.03
N ALA A 542 2.34 10.56 12.23
CA ALA A 542 2.91 10.90 13.53
C ALA A 542 1.82 11.00 14.61
N LEU A 543 0.67 11.61 14.28
CA LEU A 543 -0.48 11.67 15.19
C LEU A 543 -1.04 10.28 15.50
N ALA A 544 -1.12 9.39 14.51
CA ALA A 544 -1.59 8.02 14.72
C ALA A 544 -0.64 7.21 15.61
N GLU A 545 0.68 7.34 15.43
CA GLU A 545 1.68 6.70 16.29
C GLU A 545 1.62 7.24 17.73
N LEU A 546 1.55 8.57 17.90
CA LEU A 546 1.45 9.21 19.22
C LEU A 546 0.17 8.81 19.97
N ALA A 547 -0.96 8.74 19.26
CA ALA A 547 -2.23 8.28 19.82
C ALA A 547 -2.17 6.80 20.25
N GLY A 548 -1.40 5.97 19.53
CA GLY A 548 -1.13 4.58 19.91
C GLY A 548 -0.27 4.46 21.18
N ALA A 549 0.73 5.32 21.36
CA ALA A 549 1.70 5.25 22.45
C ALA A 549 1.15 5.74 23.82
N ARG A 550 0.40 6.85 23.84
CA ARG A 550 -0.02 7.55 25.08
C ARG A 550 -0.92 6.73 26.02
N ARG A 551 -1.56 5.65 25.56
CA ARG A 551 -2.42 4.79 26.41
C ARG A 551 -1.66 3.74 27.24
N VAL A 552 -0.33 3.63 27.14
CA VAL A 552 0.48 2.77 28.03
C VAL A 552 0.70 3.44 29.39
N SER A 553 0.93 4.76 29.38
CA SER A 553 1.37 5.50 30.57
C SER A 553 0.27 5.76 31.62
N ARG A 554 -1.00 5.44 31.35
CA ARG A 554 -2.13 5.64 32.30
C ARG A 554 -2.55 4.36 33.04
N ARG A 555 -1.79 3.26 32.90
CA ARG A 555 -2.00 2.00 33.64
C ARG A 555 -0.66 1.37 34.07
N GLY A 556 0.26 2.21 34.53
CA GLY A 556 1.41 1.79 35.33
C GLY A 556 1.03 1.85 36.80
#